data_AF-A0A956J1R5-F1
#
_entry.id   AF-A0A956J1R5-F1
#
_cell.length_a   1.000
_cell.length_b   1.000
_cell.length_c   1.000
_cell.angle_alpha   90.00
_cell.angle_beta   90.00
_cell.angle_gamma   90.00
#
_symmetry.space_group_name_H-M   'P 1'
#
loop_
_entity.id
_entity.type
_entity.pdbx_description
1 polymer ?
#
loop_
_entity_poly.entity_id
_entity_poly.type
_entity_poly.pdbx_seq_one_letter_code
_entity_poly.pdbx_strand_id
1 'polypeptide(L)'
;MERRLGRGEGSRQPQPEILQRLEDAVAAIHDSESFRRWLDVSSRFHHYSLSNQLLITMQRPDATRVAGFHAWRKLGRQVRKGEKGIAIMVP
;
A
#
# COMPACT_ATOMS: atom_id res chain seq x y z
N MET A 1 36.87 13.90 12.88
CA MET A 1 37.06 12.47 13.24
C MET A 1 36.65 12.40 14.70
N GLU A 2 35.46 11.97 15.09
CA GLU A 2 34.90 10.62 14.98
C GLU A 2 33.36 10.63 14.97
N ARG A 3 32.84 9.49 14.52
CA ARG A 3 31.43 9.17 14.30
C ARG A 3 30.74 8.91 15.63
N ARG A 4 29.47 9.30 15.76
CA ARG A 4 28.47 8.51 16.50
C ARG A 4 27.26 8.27 15.62
N LEU A 5 27.25 7.08 15.03
CA LEU A 5 26.09 6.42 14.46
C LEU A 5 25.09 6.06 15.57
N GLY A 6 23.81 5.99 15.21
CA GLY A 6 22.81 5.26 15.99
C GLY A 6 21.60 6.11 16.41
N ARG A 7 20.78 6.55 15.46
CA ARG A 7 19.42 7.04 15.75
C ARG A 7 18.41 6.22 14.94
N GLY A 8 17.69 5.34 15.65
CA GLY A 8 16.30 5.00 15.36
C GLY A 8 16.03 3.72 14.56
N GLU A 9 16.20 2.55 15.18
CA GLU A 9 15.33 1.41 14.85
C GLU A 9 14.07 1.50 15.72
N GLY A 10 13.17 2.42 15.36
CA GLY A 10 11.80 2.36 15.83
C GLY A 10 11.05 1.40 14.92
N SER A 11 10.77 0.18 15.38
CA SER A 11 9.85 -0.74 14.71
C SER A 11 8.55 0.03 14.47
N ARG A 12 8.27 0.34 13.21
CA ARG A 12 7.13 1.15 12.80
C ARG A 12 5.90 0.25 12.90
N GLN A 13 5.40 0.11 14.12
CA GLN A 13 4.20 -0.68 14.39
C GLN A 13 3.10 -0.22 13.42
N PRO A 14 2.40 -1.16 12.75
CA PRO A 14 1.31 -0.81 11.87
C PRO A 14 0.31 0.02 12.68
N GLN A 15 -0.05 1.19 12.15
CA GLN A 15 -0.98 2.09 12.83
C GLN A 15 -2.31 1.37 12.99
N PRO A 16 -2.99 1.48 14.16
CA PRO A 16 -4.23 0.75 14.44
C PRO A 16 -5.32 1.02 13.39
N GLU A 17 -5.32 2.20 12.77
CA GLU A 17 -6.22 2.56 11.68
C GLU A 17 -6.03 1.69 10.42
N ILE A 18 -4.81 1.29 10.09
CA ILE A 18 -4.53 0.42 8.93
C ILE A 18 -5.06 -0.98 9.18
N LEU A 19 -4.93 -1.47 10.41
CA LEU A 19 -5.44 -2.77 10.80
C LEU A 19 -6.97 -2.80 10.77
N GLN A 20 -7.63 -1.77 11.30
CA GLN A 20 -9.09 -1.65 11.24
C GLN A 20 -9.59 -1.65 9.79
N ARG A 21 -8.94 -0.87 8.91
CA ARG A 21 -9.29 -0.86 7.47
C ARG A 21 -9.14 -2.24 6.83
N LEU A 22 -8.15 -3.04 7.25
CA LEU A 22 -7.97 -4.40 6.75
C LEU A 22 -9.11 -5.32 7.21
N GLU A 23 -9.51 -5.25 8.48
CA GLU A 23 -10.63 -6.02 9.02
C GLU A 23 -11.94 -5.69 8.28
N ASP A 24 -12.20 -4.40 8.07
CA ASP A 24 -13.35 -3.94 7.29
C ASP A 24 -13.30 -4.44 5.84
N ALA A 25 -12.12 -4.46 5.22
CA ALA A 25 -11.91 -5.00 3.87
C ALA A 25 -12.31 -6.47 3.76
N VAL A 26 -11.88 -7.27 4.74
CA VAL A 26 -12.15 -8.71 4.78
C VAL A 26 -13.65 -8.94 4.95
N ALA A 27 -14.31 -8.18 5.82
CA ALA A 27 -15.76 -8.26 6.00
C ALA A 27 -16.54 -7.84 4.74
N ALA A 28 -16.05 -6.84 4.00
CA ALA A 28 -16.72 -6.31 2.81
C ALA A 28 -16.62 -7.21 1.56
N ILE A 29 -15.68 -8.15 1.51
CA ILE A 29 -15.50 -9.04 0.34
C ILE A 29 -16.67 -10.01 0.10
N HIS A 30 -17.62 -10.08 1.02
CA HIS A 30 -18.80 -10.93 0.89
C HIS A 30 -19.71 -10.52 -0.28
N ASP A 31 -19.59 -9.30 -0.80
CA ASP A 31 -20.30 -8.86 -2.00
C ASP A 31 -19.53 -9.25 -3.28
N SER A 32 -20.28 -9.67 -4.31
CA SER A 32 -19.70 -10.17 -5.57
C SER A 32 -18.92 -9.11 -6.37
N GLU A 33 -19.20 -7.83 -6.16
CA GLU A 33 -18.56 -6.74 -6.92
C GLU A 33 -17.22 -6.35 -6.30
N SER A 34 -17.15 -6.19 -4.98
CA SER A 34 -15.94 -6.00 -4.19
C SER A 34 -15.00 -7.18 -4.34
N PHE A 35 -15.52 -8.40 -4.36
CA PHE A 35 -14.70 -9.58 -4.65
C PHE A 35 -14.10 -9.53 -6.05
N ARG A 36 -14.88 -9.18 -7.08
CA ARG A 36 -14.37 -9.00 -8.46
C ARG A 36 -13.32 -7.89 -8.54
N ARG A 37 -13.54 -6.75 -7.88
CA ARG A 37 -12.55 -5.66 -7.81
C ARG A 37 -11.25 -6.12 -7.17
N TRP A 38 -11.34 -6.87 -6.07
CA TRP A 38 -10.18 -7.43 -5.42
C TRP A 38 -9.44 -8.42 -6.32
N LEU A 39 -10.15 -9.31 -7.03
CA LEU A 39 -9.53 -10.24 -7.99
C LEU A 39 -8.82 -9.50 -9.13
N ASP A 40 -9.41 -8.43 -9.65
CA ASP A 40 -8.80 -7.61 -10.69
C ASP A 40 -7.52 -6.91 -10.22
N VAL A 41 -7.50 -6.37 -8.99
CA VAL A 41 -6.29 -5.83 -8.36
C VAL A 41 -5.26 -6.94 -8.13
N SER A 42 -5.71 -8.09 -7.61
CA SER A 42 -4.83 -9.24 -7.31
C SER A 42 -4.13 -9.77 -8.55
N SER A 43 -4.79 -9.74 -9.72
CA SER A 43 -4.19 -10.13 -11.00
C SER A 43 -2.98 -9.24 -11.36
N ARG A 44 -3.06 -7.93 -11.07
CA ARG A 44 -2.03 -6.92 -11.36
C ARG A 44 -0.92 -6.87 -10.31
N PHE A 45 -1.26 -7.13 -9.05
CA PHE A 45 -0.35 -7.02 -7.90
C PHE A 45 -0.03 -8.36 -7.24
N HIS A 46 0.14 -9.42 -8.03
CA HIS A 46 0.41 -10.79 -7.55
C HIS A 46 1.70 -10.94 -6.73
N HIS A 47 2.61 -9.97 -6.76
CA HIS A 47 3.81 -9.93 -5.91
C HIS A 47 3.62 -9.23 -4.55
N TYR A 48 2.47 -8.60 -4.31
CA TYR A 48 2.15 -7.98 -3.03
C TYR A 48 1.49 -9.01 -2.10
N SER A 49 1.64 -8.83 -0.79
CA SER A 49 0.89 -9.61 0.20
C SER A 49 -0.62 -9.39 0.04
N LEU A 50 -1.43 -10.37 0.46
CA LEU A 50 -2.89 -10.27 0.45
C LEU A 50 -3.38 -8.98 1.10
N SER A 51 -2.87 -8.65 2.28
CA SER A 51 -3.27 -7.44 3.00
C SER A 51 -2.95 -6.17 2.21
N ASN A 52 -1.83 -6.13 1.49
CA ASN A 52 -1.50 -5.01 0.63
C ASN A 52 -2.37 -4.96 -0.63
N GLN A 53 -2.75 -6.11 -1.21
CA GLN A 53 -3.71 -6.16 -2.32
C GLN A 53 -5.07 -5.59 -1.88
N LEU A 54 -5.54 -5.92 -0.67
CA LEU A 54 -6.77 -5.37 -0.09
C LEU A 54 -6.66 -3.86 0.13
N LEU A 55 -5.57 -3.41 0.75
CA LEU A 55 -5.32 -1.98 0.96
C LEU A 55 -5.28 -1.20 -0.35
N ILE A 56 -4.67 -1.74 -1.40
CA ILE A 56 -4.68 -1.12 -2.74
C ILE A 56 -6.10 -1.10 -3.30
N THR A 57 -6.84 -2.21 -3.20
CA THR A 57 -8.23 -2.31 -3.70
C THR A 57 -9.14 -1.25 -3.09
N MET A 58 -9.05 -1.03 -1.77
CA MET A 58 -9.90 -0.05 -1.09
C MET A 58 -9.49 1.40 -1.36
N GLN A 59 -8.20 1.68 -1.52
CA GLN A 59 -7.70 3.05 -1.67
C GLN A 59 -7.69 3.52 -3.13
N ARG A 60 -7.39 2.61 -4.06
CA ARG A 60 -7.19 2.90 -5.49
C ARG A 60 -7.41 1.65 -6.36
N PRO A 61 -8.67 1.22 -6.58
CA PRO A 61 -8.97 -0.02 -7.31
C PRO A 61 -8.53 0.01 -8.79
N ASP A 62 -8.37 1.18 -9.38
CA ASP A 62 -7.86 1.40 -10.74
C ASP A 62 -6.32 1.45 -10.82
N ALA A 63 -5.60 1.25 -9.70
CA ALA A 63 -4.14 1.29 -9.69
C ALA A 63 -3.54 0.21 -10.61
N THR A 64 -2.64 0.60 -11.52
CA THR A 64 -1.92 -0.34 -12.39
C THR A 64 -0.48 -0.58 -11.93
N ARG A 65 0.05 0.31 -11.10
CA ARG A 65 1.38 0.20 -10.50
C ARG A 65 1.46 1.03 -9.22
N VAL A 66 2.13 0.49 -8.22
CA VAL A 66 2.37 1.14 -6.93
C VAL A 66 3.86 1.19 -6.70
N ALA A 67 4.38 2.35 -6.35
CA ALA A 67 5.79 2.54 -6.06
C ALA A 67 5.98 3.76 -5.14
N GLY A 68 7.09 3.77 -4.40
CA GLY A 68 7.49 4.92 -3.61
C GLY A 68 7.86 6.13 -4.48
N PHE A 69 7.78 7.33 -3.91
CA PHE A 69 8.07 8.60 -4.61
C PHE A 69 9.43 8.61 -5.32
N HIS A 70 10.48 8.13 -4.65
CA HIS A 70 11.83 8.04 -5.23
C HIS A 70 11.92 7.02 -6.37
N ALA A 71 11.17 5.91 -6.30
CA ALA A 71 11.14 4.92 -7.36
C ALA A 71 10.49 5.49 -8.62
N TRP A 72 9.43 6.28 -8.49
CA TRP A 72 8.86 7.01 -9.63
C TRP A 72 9.86 7.94 -10.30
N ARG A 73 10.62 8.71 -9.51
CA ARG A 73 11.67 9.59 -10.03
C ARG A 73 12.75 8.82 -10.80
N LYS A 74 13.18 7.66 -10.28
CA LYS A 74 14.15 6.78 -10.97
C LYS A 74 13.62 6.24 -12.30
N LEU A 75 12.30 6.09 -12.43
CA LEU A 75 11.63 5.68 -13.67
C LEU A 75 11.33 6.87 -14.61
N GLY A 76 11.88 8.06 -14.34
CA GLY A 76 11.62 9.27 -15.13
C GLY A 76 10.20 9.81 -14.99
N ARG A 77 9.48 9.45 -13.92
CA ARG A 77 8.10 9.87 -13.66
C ARG A 77 8.04 10.75 -12.41
N GLN A 78 7.07 11.67 -12.38
CA GLN A 78 6.85 12.56 -11.25
C GLN A 78 5.40 12.46 -10.75
N VAL A 79 5.24 12.41 -9.43
CA VAL A 79 3.93 12.50 -8.79
C VAL A 79 3.41 13.93 -8.96
N ARG A 80 2.17 14.08 -9.43
CA ARG A 80 1.55 15.37 -9.64
C ARG A 80 1.35 16.11 -8.30
N LYS A 81 1.43 17.43 -8.33
CA LYS A 81 1.18 18.25 -7.15
C LYS A 81 -0.27 18.05 -6.69
N GLY A 82 -0.47 17.77 -5.40
CA GLY A 82 -1.78 17.55 -4.80
C GLY A 82 -2.23 16.08 -4.73
N GLU A 83 -1.48 15.14 -5.32
CA GLU A 83 -1.78 13.71 -5.20
C GLU A 83 -1.56 13.19 -3.78
N LYS A 84 -2.43 12.27 -3.36
CA LYS A 84 -2.32 11.58 -2.08
C LYS A 84 -1.72 10.19 -2.28
N GLY A 85 -0.72 9.85 -1.46
CA GLY A 85 -0.18 8.49 -1.44
C GLY A 85 -1.18 7.50 -0.87
N ILE A 86 -0.98 6.22 -1.18
CA ILE A 86 -1.72 5.11 -0.56
C ILE A 86 -0.84 4.42 0.48
N ALA A 87 -1.46 3.92 1.54
CA ALA A 87 -0.79 3.17 2.59
C ALA A 87 -0.53 1.73 2.16
N ILE A 88 0.68 1.24 2.46
CA ILE A 88 1.14 -0.13 2.24
C ILE A 88 1.79 -0.59 3.55
N MET A 89 1.51 -1.82 3.97
CA MET A 89 2.20 -2.46 5.08
C MET A 89 3.52 -3.05 4.60
N VAL A 90 4.60 -2.65 5.26
CA VAL A 90 5.95 -3.19 5.04
C VAL A 90 6.28 -4.02 6.28
N PRO A 91 6.79 -5.26 6.12
CA PRO A 91 7.28 -6.04 7.25
C PRO A 91 8.47 -5.36 7.94
#